data_AF-A0A936H7G4-F1
#
_entry.id   AF-A0A936H7G4-F1
#
_cell.length_a   1.000
_cell.length_b   1.000
_cell.length_c   1.000
_cell.angle_alpha   90.00
_cell.angle_beta   90.00
_cell.angle_gamma   90.00
#
_symmetry.space_group_name_H-M   'P 1'
#
loop_
_entity.id
_entity.type
_entity.pdbx_description
1 polymer ?
#
loop_
_entity_poly.entity_id
_entity_poly.type
_entity_poly.pdbx_seq_one_letter_code
_entity_poly.pdbx_strand_id
1 'polypeptide(L)'
;MNNIKLTTLAFGGKELKIKANQPQYLVIKTDALRLLNGPANISFAKNPSVMAGPYSATIADNYLHMFSFGGIVKSLNTASEPTMARND
;
A
#
# COMPACT_ATOMS: atom_id res chain seq x y z
N MET A 1 -19.13 -8.35 -11.87
CA MET A 1 -18.46 -8.00 -10.59
C MET A 1 -17.12 -7.38 -10.93
N ASN A 2 -16.83 -6.17 -10.45
CA ASN A 2 -15.55 -5.51 -10.70
C ASN A 2 -14.79 -5.33 -9.38
N ASN A 3 -13.71 -6.09 -9.23
CA ASN A 3 -12.83 -6.04 -8.06
C ASN A 3 -11.58 -5.18 -8.31
N ILE A 4 -11.50 -4.51 -9.47
CA ILE A 4 -10.42 -3.60 -9.82
C ILE A 4 -10.89 -2.17 -9.55
N LYS A 5 -10.11 -1.43 -8.75
CA LYS A 5 -10.39 -0.04 -8.39
C LYS A 5 -9.22 0.84 -8.77
N LEU A 6 -9.53 2.03 -9.30
CA LEU A 6 -8.55 3.04 -9.64
C LEU A 6 -8.42 4.01 -8.46
N THR A 7 -7.19 4.27 -8.03
CA THR A 7 -6.90 5.30 -7.01
C THR A 7 -5.87 6.28 -7.55
N THR A 8 -6.00 7.55 -7.16
CA THR A 8 -5.07 8.62 -7.54
C THR A 8 -4.34 9.09 -6.28
N LEU A 9 -3.01 8.96 -6.28
CA LEU A 9 -2.17 9.43 -5.18
C LEU A 9 -1.65 10.83 -5.50
N ALA A 10 -2.08 11.82 -4.73
CA ALA A 10 -1.52 13.16 -4.81
C ALA A 10 -0.14 13.21 -4.14
N PHE A 11 0.83 13.86 -4.79
CA PHE A 11 2.19 14.05 -4.23
C PHE A 11 2.28 15.22 -3.25
N GLY A 12 1.15 15.84 -2.88
CA GLY A 12 1.09 16.92 -1.90
C GLY A 12 1.94 18.15 -2.28
N GLY A 13 2.05 18.45 -3.58
CA GLY A 13 2.88 19.56 -4.08
C GLY A 13 4.38 19.24 -4.20
N LYS A 14 4.81 18.00 -3.94
CA LYS A 14 6.20 17.59 -4.19
C LYS A 14 6.43 17.37 -5.69
N GLU A 15 7.43 18.06 -6.23
CA GLU A 15 7.86 17.91 -7.62
C GLU A 15 8.96 16.85 -7.74
N LEU A 16 8.83 15.99 -8.76
CA LEU A 16 9.87 15.06 -9.16
C LEU A 16 10.87 15.81 -10.06
N LYS A 17 12.13 15.92 -9.62
CA LYS A 17 13.18 16.63 -10.38
C LYS A 17 14.14 15.65 -11.02
N ILE A 18 13.82 15.19 -12.22
CA ILE A 18 14.65 14.23 -12.96
C ILE A 18 15.87 14.97 -13.54
N LYS A 19 17.08 14.49 -13.21
CA LYS A 19 18.34 14.94 -13.81
C LYS A 19 19.03 13.74 -14.45
N ALA A 20 19.77 13.99 -15.53
CA ALA A 20 20.60 12.97 -16.15
C ALA A 20 21.53 12.34 -15.10
N ASN A 21 21.59 11.02 -15.08
CA ASN A 21 22.45 10.22 -14.19
C ASN A 21 22.21 10.41 -12.67
N GLN A 22 21.04 10.91 -12.26
CA GLN A 22 20.63 10.97 -10.85
C GLN A 22 19.27 10.27 -10.66
N PRO A 23 19.25 8.97 -10.34
CA PRO A 23 17.99 8.26 -10.11
C PRO A 23 17.24 8.85 -8.92
N GLN A 24 15.92 8.95 -9.06
CA GLN A 24 15.00 9.27 -7.98
C GLN A 24 13.98 8.16 -7.85
N TYR A 25 13.60 7.85 -6.63
CA TYR A 25 12.67 6.77 -6.32
C TYR A 25 11.37 7.36 -5.77
N LEU A 26 10.25 6.99 -6.40
CA LEU A 26 8.92 7.23 -5.89
C LEU A 26 8.53 6.09 -4.95
N VAL A 27 8.36 6.39 -3.67
CA VAL A 27 7.97 5.39 -2.68
C VAL A 27 6.44 5.39 -2.55
N ILE A 28 5.84 4.23 -2.82
CA ILE A 28 4.41 3.97 -2.54
C ILE A 28 4.37 3.03 -1.33
N LYS A 29 3.63 3.42 -0.30
CA LYS A 29 3.42 2.61 0.90
C LYS A 29 2.06 1.93 0.81
N THR A 30 2.00 0.72 1.32
CA THR A 30 0.77 -0.06 1.46
C THR A 30 0.58 -0.44 2.92
N ASP A 31 -0.65 -0.33 3.41
CA ASP A 31 -1.04 -0.77 4.75
C ASP A 31 -2.21 -1.74 4.63
N ALA A 32 -1.92 -3.02 4.84
CA ALA A 32 -2.91 -4.09 4.78
C ALA A 32 -3.97 -4.01 5.90
N LEU A 33 -3.66 -3.38 7.04
CA LEU A 33 -4.64 -3.23 8.12
C LEU A 33 -5.76 -2.25 7.75
N ARG A 34 -5.51 -1.33 6.80
CA ARG A 34 -6.55 -0.45 6.26
C ARG A 34 -7.64 -1.18 5.50
N LEU A 35 -7.43 -2.44 5.12
CA LEU A 35 -8.47 -3.29 4.54
C LEU A 35 -9.58 -3.61 5.53
N LEU A 36 -9.21 -3.79 6.79
CA LEU A 36 -10.12 -4.23 7.84
C LEU A 36 -10.89 -3.06 8.45
N ASN A 37 -10.29 -1.87 8.38
CA ASN A 37 -10.82 -0.63 8.95
C ASN A 37 -11.41 0.33 7.89
N GLY A 38 -11.66 -0.16 6.67
CA GLY A 38 -12.30 0.62 5.62
C GLY A 38 -13.78 0.91 5.93
N PRO A 39 -14.47 1.71 5.08
CA PRO A 39 -15.87 2.11 5.29
C PRO A 39 -16.83 0.92 5.43
N ALA A 40 -16.47 -0.25 4.90
CA ALA A 40 -17.15 -1.50 5.19
C ALA A 40 -16.36 -2.31 6.23
N ASN A 41 -16.98 -2.59 7.39
CA ASN A 41 -16.41 -3.46 8.41
C ASN A 41 -16.40 -4.92 7.90
N ILE A 42 -15.20 -5.46 7.67
CA ILE A 42 -15.02 -6.82 7.16
C ILE A 42 -14.91 -7.79 8.32
N SER A 43 -15.91 -8.66 8.47
CA SER A 43 -15.89 -9.78 9.41
C SER A 43 -15.74 -11.10 8.65
N PHE A 44 -14.53 -11.66 8.62
CA PHE A 44 -14.25 -12.96 8.02
C PHE A 44 -15.05 -14.11 8.65
N ALA A 45 -15.41 -13.97 9.94
CA ALA A 45 -16.26 -14.94 10.64
C ALA A 45 -17.70 -15.02 10.08
N LYS A 46 -18.16 -13.97 9.38
CA LYS A 46 -19.51 -13.92 8.78
C LYS A 46 -19.48 -14.25 7.28
N ASN A 47 -18.34 -14.05 6.61
CA ASN A 47 -18.17 -14.26 5.18
C ASN A 47 -16.84 -15.00 4.90
N PRO A 48 -16.83 -16.34 4.88
CA PRO A 48 -15.61 -17.12 4.66
C PRO A 48 -15.11 -17.06 3.21
N SER A 49 -15.99 -16.76 2.24
CA SER A 49 -15.61 -16.55 0.83
C SER A 49 -15.62 -15.07 0.50
N VAL A 50 -14.43 -14.47 0.51
CA VAL A 50 -14.21 -13.02 0.34
C VAL A 50 -13.84 -12.62 -1.09
N MET A 51 -13.33 -13.55 -1.90
CA MET A 51 -12.80 -13.27 -3.24
C MET A 51 -13.75 -13.63 -4.40
N ALA A 52 -14.76 -14.48 -4.15
CA ALA A 52 -15.56 -15.11 -5.21
C ALA A 52 -17.08 -14.97 -5.05
N GLY A 53 -17.53 -13.98 -4.26
CA GLY A 53 -18.95 -13.72 -4.00
C GLY A 53 -19.28 -12.23 -4.04
N PRO A 54 -20.56 -11.82 -4.02
CA PRO A 54 -21.00 -10.42 -4.12
C PRO A 54 -20.30 -9.47 -3.13
N TYR A 55 -19.82 -10.02 -2.01
CA TYR A 55 -19.04 -9.32 -0.99
C TYR A 55 -17.65 -8.87 -1.45
N SER A 56 -17.08 -9.46 -2.51
CA SER A 56 -15.76 -9.11 -3.04
C SER A 56 -15.68 -7.67 -3.53
N ALA A 57 -16.79 -7.12 -4.04
CA ALA A 57 -16.87 -5.72 -4.46
C ALA A 57 -16.77 -4.76 -3.27
N THR A 58 -17.34 -5.14 -2.11
CA THR A 58 -17.29 -4.37 -0.86
C THR A 58 -15.89 -4.35 -0.26
N ILE A 59 -15.19 -5.48 -0.31
CA ILE A 59 -13.77 -5.55 0.05
C ILE A 59 -12.94 -4.73 -0.95
N ALA A 60 -13.37 -4.72 -2.22
CA ALA A 60 -12.68 -3.97 -3.26
C ALA A 60 -12.63 -2.47 -2.97
N ASP A 61 -13.70 -1.92 -2.40
CA ASP A 61 -13.76 -0.51 -2.00
C ASP A 61 -12.77 -0.18 -0.86
N ASN A 62 -12.42 -1.13 0.00
CA ASN A 62 -11.43 -0.93 1.06
C ASN A 62 -9.98 -0.89 0.52
N TYR A 63 -9.68 -1.51 -0.65
CA TYR A 63 -8.33 -1.44 -1.25
C TYR A 63 -7.91 -0.01 -1.62
N LEU A 64 -8.88 0.86 -1.93
CA LEU A 64 -8.63 2.24 -2.37
C LEU A 64 -7.80 3.06 -1.37
N HIS A 65 -7.95 2.76 -0.07
CA HIS A 65 -7.35 3.52 1.01
C HIS A 65 -6.04 2.95 1.55
N MET A 66 -5.59 1.80 1.01
CA MET A 66 -4.35 1.14 1.42
C MET A 66 -3.10 1.86 0.94
N PHE A 67 -3.17 2.44 -0.26
CA PHE A 67 -2.03 3.04 -0.91
C PHE A 67 -1.85 4.48 -0.43
N SER A 68 -0.60 4.85 -0.15
CA SER A 68 -0.25 6.21 0.23
C SER A 68 1.09 6.62 -0.35
N PHE A 69 1.26 7.92 -0.57
CA PHE A 69 2.51 8.49 -1.03
C PHE A 69 3.54 8.49 0.09
N GLY A 70 4.59 7.69 -0.08
CA GLY A 70 5.70 7.54 0.88
C GLY A 70 6.81 8.59 0.73
N GLY A 71 6.83 9.32 -0.38
CA GLY A 71 7.80 10.37 -0.68
C GLY A 71 8.64 10.11 -1.93
N ILE A 72 9.52 11.07 -2.24
CA ILE A 72 10.53 10.97 -3.30
C ILE A 72 11.88 10.92 -2.60
N VAL A 73 12.67 9.88 -2.85
CA VAL A 73 13.98 9.67 -2.22
C VAL A 73 15.08 9.54 -3.26
N LYS A 74 16.31 9.92 -2.89
CA LYS A 74 17.50 9.82 -3.75
C LYS A 74 18.15 8.43 -3.71
N SER A 75 17.86 7.66 -2.66
CA SER A 75 18.27 6.26 -2.50
C SER A 75 17.21 5.54 -1.66
N LEU A 76 17.05 4.25 -1.91
CA LEU A 76 16.24 3.40 -1.04
C LEU A 76 17.11 2.98 0.14
N ASN A 77 16.84 3.52 1.33
CA ASN A 77 17.40 2.96 2.55
C ASN A 77 16.55 1.74 2.91
N THR A 78 16.98 0.55 2.50
CA THR A 78 16.46 -0.69 3.08
C THR A 78 16.85 -0.66 4.55
N ALA A 79 15.86 -0.62 5.46
CA ALA A 79 16.14 -0.79 6.88
C ALA A 79 17.01 -2.04 7.03
N SER A 80 18.18 -1.85 7.64
CA SER A 80 19.16 -2.89 7.94
C SER A 80 18.48 -4.12 8.54
N GLU A 81 18.79 -5.30 7.99
CA GLU A 81 18.51 -6.57 8.65
C GLU A 81 18.94 -6.48 10.12
N PRO A 82 18.17 -7.03 11.08
CA PRO A 82 18.65 -7.13 12.44
C PRO A 82 19.89 -8.03 12.39
N THR A 83 21.07 -7.45 12.61
CA THR A 83 22.28 -8.21 12.89
C THR A 83 21.99 -9.04 14.13
N MET A 84 21.66 -10.33 13.93
CA MET A 84 21.79 -11.31 15.01
C MET A 84 23.27 -11.32 15.37
N ALA A 85 23.60 -10.69 16.49
CA ALA A 85 24.86 -10.95 17.16
C ALA A 85 24.92 -12.46 17.41
N ARG A 86 25.81 -13.16 16.69
CA ARG A 86 26.29 -14.46 17.14
C ARG A 86 27.01 -14.17 18.45
N ASN A 87 26.44 -14.66 19.55
CA ASN A 87 27.15 -14.78 20.81
C ASN A 87 27.93 -16.09 20.73
N ASP A 88 29.19 -15.99 20.37
CA ASP A 88 30.24 -16.97 20.67
C ASP A 88 30.51 -17.05 22.18
#